data_AF-A0A183EAS2-F1
#
_entry.id   AF-A0A183EAS2-F1
#
_cell.length_a   1.000
_cell.length_b   1.000
_cell.length_c   1.000
_cell.angle_alpha   90.00
_cell.angle_beta   90.00
_cell.angle_gamma   90.00
#
_symmetry.space_group_name_H-M   'P 1'
#
loop_
_entity.id
_entity.type
_entity.pdbx_description
1 polymer ?
#
loop_
_entity_poly.entity_id
_entity_poly.type
_entity_poly.pdbx_seq_one_letter_code
_entity_poly.pdbx_strand_id
1 'polypeptide(L)'
;LNVIAQKFVRLLDASALSQLIAHACSWIGDGRPVVRVLVIRLLRMLAKKLPDYTMQQYQELFTSTVFDGQLTADVTVKVRKANRLLLEVLVDRFGVEILLNRTDKPDWFVLQFIPTYMVVG
;
A
#
# COMPACT_ATOMS: atom_id res chain seq x y z
N LEU A 1 -18.28 3.45 30.15
CA LEU A 1 -17.54 2.34 29.51
C LEU A 1 -16.04 2.56 29.71
N ASN A 2 -15.36 1.56 30.25
CA ASN A 2 -14.05 1.65 30.89
C ASN A 2 -12.93 2.03 29.89
N VAL A 3 -12.22 3.14 30.15
CA VAL A 3 -11.08 3.63 29.34
C VAL A 3 -10.01 2.54 29.17
N ILE A 4 -9.83 1.70 30.19
CA ILE A 4 -8.90 0.58 30.17
C ILE A 4 -9.36 -0.48 29.15
N ALA A 5 -10.65 -0.84 29.15
CA ALA A 5 -11.20 -1.78 28.17
C ALA A 5 -11.13 -1.22 26.74
N GLN A 6 -11.39 0.07 26.53
CA GLN A 6 -11.21 0.70 25.21
C GLN A 6 -9.75 0.71 24.76
N LYS A 7 -8.80 0.92 25.68
CA LYS A 7 -7.37 0.87 25.37
C LYS A 7 -6.92 -0.55 25.01
N PHE A 8 -7.40 -1.56 25.73
CA PHE A 8 -7.10 -2.96 25.42
C PHE A 8 -7.79 -3.45 24.15
N VAL A 9 -9.04 -3.05 23.89
CA VAL A 9 -9.74 -3.35 22.61
C VAL A 9 -9.00 -2.69 21.44
N ARG A 10 -8.58 -1.41 21.56
CA ARG A 10 -7.75 -0.74 20.54
C ARG A 10 -6.39 -1.40 20.35
N LEU A 11 -5.75 -1.88 21.43
CA LEU A 11 -4.47 -2.60 21.37
C LEU A 11 -4.63 -3.98 20.71
N LEU A 12 -5.70 -4.70 21.03
CA LEU A 12 -6.05 -5.99 20.40
C LEU A 12 -6.35 -5.78 18.91
N ASP A 13 -7.13 -4.76 18.56
CA ASP A 13 -7.39 -4.37 17.18
C ASP A 13 -6.10 -3.95 16.44
N ALA A 14 -5.21 -3.21 17.10
CA ALA A 14 -3.91 -2.83 16.54
C ALA A 14 -2.99 -4.04 16.34
N SER A 15 -2.98 -5.00 17.27
CA SER A 15 -2.19 -6.23 17.15
C SER A 15 -2.67 -7.11 16.00
N ALA A 16 -4.00 -7.29 15.88
CA ALA A 16 -4.62 -8.05 14.81
C ALA A 16 -4.41 -7.35 13.45
N LEU A 17 -4.52 -6.02 13.42
CA LEU A 17 -4.22 -5.23 12.23
C LEU A 17 -2.75 -5.36 11.82
N SER A 18 -1.82 -5.26 12.78
CA SER A 18 -0.38 -5.42 12.52
C SER A 18 -0.07 -6.79 11.94
N GLN A 19 -0.65 -7.86 12.51
CA GLN A 19 -0.51 -9.23 11.98
C GLN A 19 -1.10 -9.36 10.58
N LEU A 20 -2.28 -8.78 10.33
CA LEU A 20 -2.92 -8.80 9.02
C LEU A 20 -2.08 -8.08 7.97
N ILE A 21 -1.55 -6.90 8.30
CA ILE A 21 -0.68 -6.12 7.41
C ILE A 21 0.60 -6.90 7.13
N ALA A 22 1.29 -7.38 8.18
CA ALA A 22 2.54 -8.15 8.02
C ALA A 22 2.33 -9.42 7.17
N HIS A 23 1.23 -10.14 7.41
CA HIS A 23 0.89 -11.32 6.62
C HIS A 23 0.62 -10.94 5.17
N ALA A 24 -0.22 -9.92 4.91
CA ALA A 24 -0.47 -9.43 3.55
C ALA A 24 0.84 -9.04 2.84
N CYS A 25 1.72 -8.31 3.52
CA CYS A 25 3.01 -7.91 2.98
C CYS A 25 3.88 -9.11 2.55
N SER A 26 3.91 -10.19 3.35
CA SER A 26 4.69 -11.40 3.02
C SER A 26 4.24 -12.12 1.75
N TRP A 27 2.98 -11.95 1.32
CA TRP A 27 2.42 -12.62 0.15
C TRP A 27 2.43 -11.77 -1.12
N ILE A 28 2.89 -10.51 -1.06
CA ILE A 28 2.81 -9.60 -2.21
C ILE A 28 3.69 -10.03 -3.41
N GLY A 29 4.75 -10.78 -3.11
CA GLY A 29 5.69 -11.37 -4.07
C GLY A 29 5.40 -12.84 -4.43
N ASP A 30 4.25 -13.41 -4.05
CA ASP A 30 3.94 -14.81 -4.32
C ASP A 30 3.98 -15.13 -5.84
N GLY A 31 4.54 -16.28 -6.22
CA GLY A 31 4.67 -16.67 -7.62
C GLY A 31 3.33 -16.83 -8.37
N ARG A 32 2.21 -17.02 -7.65
CA ARG A 32 0.87 -17.20 -8.23
C ARG A 32 0.17 -15.85 -8.39
N PRO A 33 -0.16 -15.42 -9.63
CA PRO A 33 -0.78 -14.11 -9.88
C PRO A 33 -2.11 -13.88 -9.14
N VAL A 34 -2.90 -14.93 -8.93
CA VAL A 34 -4.20 -14.83 -8.24
C VAL A 34 -4.02 -14.44 -6.76
N VAL A 35 -3.02 -15.02 -6.09
CA VAL A 35 -2.71 -14.72 -4.69
C VAL A 35 -2.28 -13.25 -4.57
N ARG A 36 -1.35 -12.82 -5.44
CA ARG A 36 -0.91 -11.41 -5.49
C ARG A 36 -2.08 -10.44 -5.68
N VAL A 37 -3.01 -10.73 -6.61
CA VAL A 37 -4.18 -9.86 -6.83
C VAL A 37 -5.03 -9.72 -5.57
N LEU A 38 -5.26 -10.81 -4.83
CA LEU A 38 -6.03 -10.77 -3.58
C LEU A 38 -5.32 -9.93 -2.52
N VAL A 39 -4.02 -10.12 -2.36
CA VAL A 39 -3.17 -9.37 -1.42
C VAL A 39 -3.15 -7.88 -1.76
N ILE A 40 -2.93 -7.52 -3.03
CA ILE A 40 -2.94 -6.12 -3.49
C ILE A 40 -4.30 -5.46 -3.23
N ARG A 41 -5.40 -6.19 -3.45
CA ARG A 41 -6.76 -5.70 -3.14
C ARG A 41 -6.99 -5.51 -1.64
N LEU A 42 -6.47 -6.42 -0.82
CA LEU A 42 -6.53 -6.30 0.64
C LEU A 42 -5.76 -5.06 1.10
N LEU A 43 -4.51 -4.89 0.67
CA LEU A 43 -3.69 -3.71 0.97
C LEU A 43 -4.38 -2.42 0.52
N ARG A 44 -5.01 -2.41 -0.66
CA ARG A 44 -5.78 -1.26 -1.14
C ARG A 44 -6.98 -0.96 -0.25
N MET A 45 -7.71 -1.99 0.18
CA MET A 45 -8.86 -1.82 1.08
C MET A 45 -8.41 -1.24 2.42
N LEU A 46 -7.33 -1.78 2.99
CA LEU A 46 -6.72 -1.26 4.22
C LEU A 46 -6.30 0.20 4.04
N ALA A 47 -5.57 0.52 2.97
CA ALA A 47 -5.15 1.87 2.66
C ALA A 47 -6.33 2.86 2.43
N LYS A 48 -7.52 2.38 2.08
CA LYS A 48 -8.73 3.21 1.99
C LYS A 48 -9.47 3.39 3.32
N LYS A 49 -9.37 2.41 4.22
CA LYS A 49 -10.21 2.33 5.43
C LYS A 49 -9.48 2.69 6.71
N LEU A 50 -8.15 2.58 6.72
CA LEU A 50 -7.35 2.91 7.90
C LEU A 50 -7.39 4.43 8.16
N PRO A 51 -7.43 4.84 9.45
CA PRO A 51 -7.26 6.24 9.83
C PRO A 51 -5.89 6.79 9.40
N ASP A 52 -5.79 8.10 9.21
CA ASP A 52 -4.55 8.74 8.74
C ASP A 52 -3.35 8.50 9.66
N TYR A 53 -3.56 8.57 10.99
CA TYR A 53 -2.50 8.28 11.95
C TYR A 53 -1.95 6.85 11.81
N THR A 54 -2.81 5.89 11.46
CA THR A 54 -2.40 4.50 11.24
C THR A 54 -1.69 4.34 9.91
N MET A 55 -2.15 5.02 8.86
CA MET A 55 -1.45 5.02 7.57
C MET A 55 -0.04 5.61 7.67
N GLN A 56 0.12 6.71 8.41
CA GLN A 56 1.44 7.31 8.68
C GLN A 56 2.33 6.35 9.46
N GLN A 57 1.80 5.67 10.48
CA GLN A 57 2.54 4.67 11.26
C GLN A 57 3.07 3.51 10.40
N TYR A 58 2.31 3.04 9.42
CA TYR A 58 2.70 1.93 8.54
C TYR A 58 3.28 2.37 7.19
N GLN A 59 3.54 3.67 7.00
CA GLN A 59 3.93 4.21 5.70
C GLN A 59 5.13 3.49 5.09
N GLU A 60 6.22 3.37 5.85
CA GLU A 60 7.44 2.70 5.42
C GLU A 60 7.21 1.23 5.05
N LEU A 61 6.38 0.52 5.83
CA LEU A 61 6.04 -0.87 5.56
C LEU A 61 5.24 -1.00 4.26
N PHE A 62 4.27 -0.13 4.02
CA PHE A 62 3.51 -0.13 2.76
C PHE A 62 4.40 0.18 1.57
N THR A 63 5.25 1.21 1.66
CA THR A 63 6.12 1.61 0.54
C THR A 63 7.17 0.55 0.22
N SER A 64 7.88 0.04 1.22
CA SER A 64 8.89 -1.02 1.03
C SER A 64 8.26 -2.30 0.49
N THR A 65 7.13 -2.72 1.04
CA THR A 65 6.43 -3.93 0.58
C THR A 65 5.97 -3.80 -0.87
N VAL A 66 5.41 -2.65 -1.25
CA VAL A 66 4.83 -2.46 -2.58
C VAL A 66 5.90 -2.28 -3.66
N PHE A 67 6.97 -1.55 -3.36
CA PHE A 67 8.05 -1.32 -4.32
C PHE A 67 9.09 -2.43 -4.28
N ASP A 68 9.62 -2.81 -3.12
CA ASP A 68 10.71 -3.78 -3.03
C ASP A 68 10.19 -5.23 -3.02
N GLY A 69 9.04 -5.46 -2.39
CA GLY A 69 8.49 -6.81 -2.18
C GLY A 69 7.82 -7.43 -3.41
N GLN A 70 7.57 -6.66 -4.46
CA GLN A 70 6.94 -7.16 -5.68
C GLN A 70 7.95 -7.57 -6.74
N LEU A 71 7.79 -8.80 -7.22
CA LEU A 71 8.53 -9.29 -8.38
C LEU A 71 8.22 -8.42 -9.61
N THR A 72 9.28 -7.87 -10.22
CA THR A 72 9.28 -7.10 -11.48
C THR A 72 8.77 -7.89 -12.69
N ALA A 73 8.66 -9.21 -12.56
CA ALA A 73 7.87 -10.03 -13.47
C ALA A 73 6.40 -9.63 -13.33
N ASP A 74 6.00 -8.67 -14.15
CA ASP A 74 4.66 -8.09 -14.20
C ASP A 74 3.74 -9.04 -14.98
N VAL A 75 3.54 -10.25 -14.43
CA VAL A 75 3.19 -11.46 -15.20
C VAL A 75 1.77 -11.46 -15.78
N THR A 76 0.84 -10.60 -15.34
CA THR A 76 -0.54 -10.56 -15.88
C THR A 76 -1.18 -9.17 -15.87
N VAL A 77 -2.11 -8.94 -16.81
CA VAL A 77 -2.97 -7.71 -16.89
C VAL A 77 -3.72 -7.45 -15.58
N LYS A 78 -4.15 -8.51 -14.87
CA LYS A 78 -4.91 -8.39 -13.61
C LYS A 78 -4.06 -7.86 -12.47
N VAL A 79 -2.80 -8.31 -12.36
CA VAL A 79 -1.86 -7.82 -11.34
C VAL A 79 -1.54 -6.36 -11.60
N ARG A 80 -1.20 -5.98 -12.85
CA ARG A 80 -0.96 -4.58 -13.24
C ARG A 80 -2.12 -3.66 -12.90
N LYS A 81 -3.36 -4.07 -13.23
CA LYS A 81 -4.56 -3.31 -12.89
C LYS A 81 -4.75 -3.18 -11.37
N ALA A 82 -4.48 -4.24 -10.60
CA ALA A 82 -4.58 -4.18 -9.14
C ALA A 82 -3.54 -3.23 -8.54
N ASN A 83 -2.29 -3.29 -9.00
CA ASN A 83 -1.22 -2.40 -8.56
C ASN A 83 -1.53 -0.94 -8.86
N ARG A 84 -2.00 -0.64 -10.08
CA ARG A 84 -2.42 0.71 -10.46
C ARG A 84 -3.45 1.28 -9.48
N LEU A 85 -4.48 0.51 -9.17
CA LEU A 85 -5.55 0.92 -8.26
C LEU A 85 -5.09 1.05 -6.80
N LEU A 86 -4.04 0.32 -6.39
CA LEU A 86 -3.40 0.49 -5.09
C LEU A 86 -2.58 1.78 -5.07
N LEU A 87 -1.76 2.01 -6.10
CA LEU A 87 -0.93 3.21 -6.23
C LEU A 87 -1.76 4.50 -6.20
N GLU A 88 -2.91 4.54 -6.87
CA GLU A 88 -3.85 5.67 -6.77
C GLU A 88 -4.18 6.02 -5.31
N VAL A 89 -4.51 5.01 -4.51
CA VAL A 89 -4.83 5.22 -3.09
C VAL A 89 -3.60 5.64 -2.31
N LEU A 90 -2.43 5.07 -2.59
CA LEU A 90 -1.21 5.45 -1.89
C LEU A 90 -0.79 6.89 -2.22
N VAL A 91 -0.99 7.33 -3.45
CA VAL A 91 -0.78 8.72 -3.86
C VAL A 91 -1.73 9.65 -3.10
N ASP A 92 -3.01 9.30 -3.03
CA ASP A 92 -3.98 10.11 -2.28
C ASP A 92 -3.66 10.18 -0.78
N ARG A 93 -3.09 9.12 -0.20
CA ARG A 93 -2.82 9.02 1.24
C ARG A 93 -1.45 9.58 1.65
N PHE A 94 -0.43 9.45 0.80
CA PHE A 94 0.97 9.80 1.12
C PHE A 94 1.54 10.93 0.25
N GLY A 95 0.97 11.19 -0.91
CA GLY A 95 1.51 12.14 -1.89
C GLY A 95 2.52 11.49 -2.84
N VAL A 96 2.54 11.99 -4.08
CA VAL A 96 3.39 11.48 -5.17
C VAL A 96 4.88 11.61 -4.83
N GLU A 97 5.30 12.76 -4.28
CA GLU A 97 6.70 13.05 -3.99
C GLU A 97 7.33 12.04 -3.02
N ILE A 98 6.58 11.66 -1.98
CA ILE A 98 7.08 10.70 -1.00
C ILE A 98 7.26 9.32 -1.62
N LEU A 99 6.35 8.92 -2.51
CA LEU A 99 6.41 7.63 -3.19
C LEU A 99 7.54 7.58 -4.22
N LEU A 100 7.76 8.66 -4.98
CA LEU A 100 8.85 8.76 -5.95
C LEU A 100 10.23 8.69 -5.28
N ASN A 101 10.39 9.26 -4.09
CA ASN A 101 11.64 9.17 -3.33
C ASN A 101 11.91 7.77 -2.74
N ARG A 102 10.94 6.86 -2.82
CA ARG A 102 10.96 5.53 -2.17
C ARG A 102 10.75 4.38 -3.15
N THR A 103 10.74 4.65 -4.45
CA THR A 103 10.49 3.65 -5.49
C THR A 103 11.70 3.47 -6.39
N ASP A 104 11.99 2.22 -6.75
CA ASP A 104 12.91 1.82 -7.82
C ASP A 104 12.19 1.69 -9.18
N LYS A 105 10.87 1.95 -9.23
CA LYS A 105 9.97 1.75 -10.38
C LYS A 105 9.26 3.07 -10.76
N PRO A 106 10.00 4.10 -11.21
CA PRO A 106 9.43 5.40 -11.53
C PRO A 106 8.41 5.33 -12.68
N ASP A 107 8.56 4.35 -13.58
CA ASP A 107 7.65 4.05 -14.70
C ASP A 107 6.21 3.76 -14.26
N TRP A 108 6.01 3.28 -13.03
CA TRP A 108 4.67 3.06 -12.46
C TRP A 108 3.87 4.36 -12.29
N PHE A 109 4.55 5.51 -12.25
CA PHE A 109 3.92 6.83 -12.10
C PHE A 109 3.74 7.56 -13.44
N VAL A 110 4.52 7.19 -14.46
CA VAL A 110 4.63 7.90 -15.76
C VAL A 110 3.33 7.86 -16.57
N LEU A 111 2.46 6.87 -16.36
CA LEU A 111 1.19 6.74 -17.09
C LEU A 111 -0.03 7.37 -16.40
N GLN A 112 0.15 8.00 -15.22
CA GLN A 112 -0.99 8.50 -14.45
C GLN A 112 -0.80 9.82 -13.69
N PHE A 113 0.44 10.21 -13.36
CA PHE A 113 0.68 11.36 -12.47
C PHE A 113 1.60 12.45 -13.06
N ILE A 114 2.08 12.27 -14.30
CA ILE A 114 2.80 13.28 -15.09
C ILE A 114 1.92 13.54 -16.33
N PRO A 115 1.25 14.70 -16.50
CA PRO A 115 1.79 16.05 -16.29
C PRO A 115 0.81 17.03 -15.63
N THR A 116 1.05 17.41 -14.38
CA THR A 116 0.50 18.67 -13.82
C THR A 116 1.49 19.37 -12.88
N TYR A 117 2.49 18.67 -12.37
CA TYR A 117 3.50 19.22 -11.45
C TYR A 117 4.77 19.77 -12.15
N MET A 118 4.82 19.77 -13.49
CA MET A 118 5.92 20.36 -14.29
C MET A 118 5.46 21.48 -15.23
N VAL A 119 4.37 22.17 -14.91
CA VAL A 119 3.96 23.42 -15.60
C VAL A 119 3.92 24.57 -14.60
N VAL A 120 4.93 24.70 -13.75
CA VAL A 120 5.31 25.97 -13.12
C VAL A 120 6.82 25.92 -12.94
N GLY A 121 7.54 26.62 -13.81
CA GLY A 121 9.00 26.69 -13.88
C GLY A 121 9.41 27.39 -15.15
#